data_AF-U7V4L6-F1
#
_entry.id   AF-U7V4L6-F1
#
_cell.length_a   1.000
_cell.length_b   1.000
_cell.length_c   1.000
_cell.angle_alpha   90.00
_cell.angle_beta   90.00
_cell.angle_gamma   90.00
#
_symmetry.space_group_name_H-M   'P 1'
#
loop_
_entity.id
_entity.type
_entity.pdbx_description
1 polymer ?
#
loop_
_entity_poly.entity_id
_entity_poly.type
_entity_poly.pdbx_seq_one_letter_code
_entity_poly.pdbx_strand_id
1 'polypeptide(L)'
;TYQDEASFTDSTYLDMVSFFDSTYQEVVSFSDSAYWNGGGFSNSIYQGEVDFSNSIYVGGIGFSNSAYRGKANFSGSIYQGQVGLSNSTYEDETAFSGSIFRDEIYCGQSTNSGSSSRFTQCAPEFYNETNQQNTLFGSHDNNFTAENGRGFPIYRNLEGLPLGCAFLTPAHKKYLDKMFQAMEEISDKIHAPHTPDKTKELSEKLRSLTQEIHEWREKVTTAQRTR
;
A
#
# COMPACT_ATOMS: atom_id res chain seq x y z
N THR A 1 2.83 -3.67 -22.15
CA THR A 1 1.65 -2.82 -22.38
C THR A 1 0.41 -3.68 -22.42
N TYR A 2 -0.60 -3.30 -21.65
CA TYR A 2 -1.94 -3.89 -21.64
C TYR A 2 -2.88 -2.91 -22.36
N GLN A 3 -3.53 -3.38 -23.43
CA GLN A 3 -4.36 -2.53 -24.30
C GLN A 3 -5.81 -2.43 -23.83
N ASP A 4 -6.29 -3.46 -23.14
CA ASP A 4 -7.61 -3.54 -22.55
C ASP A 4 -7.47 -3.70 -21.03
N GLU A 5 -8.60 -3.86 -20.34
CA GLU A 5 -8.65 -4.12 -18.90
C GLU A 5 -7.77 -5.32 -18.51
N ALA A 6 -7.09 -5.22 -17.37
CA ALA A 6 -6.24 -6.28 -16.84
C ALA A 6 -6.51 -6.51 -15.35
N SER A 7 -6.50 -7.77 -14.92
CA SER A 7 -6.68 -8.12 -13.50
C SER A 7 -5.62 -9.10 -13.03
N PHE A 8 -5.03 -8.76 -11.89
CA PHE A 8 -4.09 -9.54 -11.09
C PHE A 8 -4.59 -9.66 -9.64
N THR A 9 -5.91 -9.54 -9.44
CA THR A 9 -6.54 -9.55 -8.12
C THR A 9 -6.44 -10.92 -7.44
N ASP A 10 -6.58 -10.96 -6.12
CA ASP A 10 -6.60 -12.22 -5.33
C ASP A 10 -5.36 -13.09 -5.59
N SER A 11 -4.20 -12.45 -5.67
CA SER A 11 -2.94 -13.10 -6.01
C SER A 11 -1.97 -13.13 -4.81
N THR A 12 -1.19 -14.21 -4.71
CA THR A 12 -0.12 -14.33 -3.70
C THR A 12 1.22 -14.48 -4.40
N TYR A 13 2.09 -13.49 -4.22
CA TYR A 13 3.46 -13.46 -4.71
C TYR A 13 4.41 -13.74 -3.56
N LEU A 14 4.99 -14.94 -3.56
CA LEU A 14 5.92 -15.37 -2.51
C LEU A 14 7.33 -14.81 -2.74
N ASP A 15 7.73 -14.66 -4.00
CA ASP A 15 8.99 -14.05 -4.41
C ASP A 15 8.82 -12.60 -4.87
N MET A 16 9.94 -11.92 -5.09
CA MET A 16 9.94 -10.55 -5.62
C MET A 16 9.20 -10.50 -6.95
N VAL A 17 8.27 -9.56 -7.05
CA VAL A 17 7.48 -9.34 -8.27
C VAL A 17 7.93 -8.08 -9.02
N SER A 18 7.82 -8.11 -10.35
CA SER A 18 8.11 -6.96 -11.21
C SER A 18 6.93 -6.68 -12.13
N PHE A 19 6.29 -5.52 -11.92
CA PHE A 19 5.35 -4.89 -12.85
C PHE A 19 5.90 -3.55 -13.36
N PHE A 20 7.23 -3.43 -13.40
CA PHE A 20 7.91 -2.21 -13.84
C PHE A 20 7.71 -1.94 -15.33
N ASP A 21 7.95 -0.69 -15.73
CA ASP A 21 8.06 -0.27 -17.13
C ASP A 21 6.82 -0.66 -17.95
N SER A 22 5.65 -0.57 -17.31
CA SER A 22 4.39 -1.02 -17.87
C SER A 22 3.50 0.15 -18.29
N THR A 23 2.62 -0.10 -19.25
CA THR A 23 1.59 0.86 -19.65
C THR A 23 0.26 0.12 -19.68
N TYR A 24 -0.70 0.64 -18.94
CA TYR A 24 -2.08 0.16 -18.86
C TYR A 24 -2.97 1.21 -19.52
N GLN A 25 -3.59 0.85 -20.65
CA GLN A 25 -4.45 1.77 -21.40
C GLN A 25 -5.83 1.95 -20.76
N GLU A 26 -6.34 0.88 -20.16
CA GLU A 26 -7.63 0.84 -19.47
C GLU A 26 -7.43 0.51 -17.98
N VAL A 27 -8.52 0.23 -17.27
CA VAL A 27 -8.51 -0.12 -15.85
C VAL A 27 -7.63 -1.34 -15.59
N VAL A 28 -6.80 -1.27 -14.55
CA VAL A 28 -6.02 -2.40 -14.06
C VAL A 28 -6.18 -2.59 -12.56
N SER A 29 -6.35 -3.83 -12.13
CA SER A 29 -6.42 -4.15 -10.71
C SER A 29 -5.35 -5.14 -10.25
N PHE A 30 -4.76 -4.82 -9.11
CA PHE A 30 -3.80 -5.59 -8.32
C PHE A 30 -4.29 -5.76 -6.88
N SER A 31 -5.58 -5.52 -6.63
CA SER A 31 -6.14 -5.53 -5.28
C SER A 31 -6.25 -6.93 -4.69
N ASP A 32 -6.57 -6.99 -3.39
CA ASP A 32 -6.77 -8.23 -2.64
C ASP A 32 -5.58 -9.20 -2.72
N SER A 33 -4.36 -8.65 -2.84
CA SER A 33 -3.16 -9.44 -3.13
C SER A 33 -2.12 -9.37 -2.00
N ALA A 34 -1.24 -10.38 -1.94
CA ALA A 34 -0.17 -10.46 -0.96
C ALA A 34 1.21 -10.52 -1.63
N TYR A 35 2.13 -9.65 -1.21
CA TYR A 35 3.47 -9.48 -1.77
C TYR A 35 4.53 -9.71 -0.69
N TRP A 36 5.16 -10.88 -0.69
CA TRP A 36 6.03 -11.32 0.41
C TRP A 36 7.43 -10.72 0.34
N ASN A 37 8.15 -10.94 -0.76
CA ASN A 37 9.54 -10.53 -0.91
C ASN A 37 9.70 -9.18 -1.63
N GLY A 38 8.67 -8.33 -1.54
CA GLY A 38 8.65 -6.99 -2.12
C GLY A 38 8.56 -6.98 -3.64
N GLY A 39 8.97 -5.86 -4.24
CA GLY A 39 8.91 -5.67 -5.68
C GLY A 39 8.41 -4.27 -6.05
N GLY A 40 7.72 -4.17 -7.17
CA GLY A 40 7.03 -2.91 -7.45
C GLY A 40 6.36 -2.78 -8.79
N PHE A 41 5.84 -1.57 -8.95
CA PHE A 41 4.93 -1.08 -9.98
C PHE A 41 5.45 0.25 -10.57
N SER A 42 6.70 0.60 -10.25
CA SER A 42 7.38 1.82 -10.65
C SER A 42 7.57 1.94 -12.17
N ASN A 43 7.93 3.14 -12.62
CA ASN A 43 8.23 3.45 -14.03
C ASN A 43 7.05 3.15 -14.97
N SER A 44 5.82 3.25 -14.48
CA SER A 44 4.64 2.82 -15.23
C SER A 44 3.70 3.97 -15.57
N ILE A 45 2.86 3.75 -16.57
CA ILE A 45 1.83 4.68 -17.03
C ILE A 45 0.47 4.01 -16.89
N TYR A 46 -0.39 4.58 -16.06
CA TYR A 46 -1.78 4.15 -15.85
C TYR A 46 -2.68 5.19 -16.52
N GLN A 47 -3.18 4.88 -17.72
CA GLN A 47 -4.09 5.76 -18.46
C GLN A 47 -5.49 5.74 -17.83
N GLY A 48 -6.00 4.54 -17.53
CA GLY A 48 -7.21 4.32 -16.76
C GLY A 48 -6.96 4.27 -15.25
N GLU A 49 -7.99 3.89 -14.51
CA GLU A 49 -7.92 3.71 -13.05
C GLU A 49 -7.00 2.52 -12.70
N VAL A 50 -6.28 2.63 -11.58
CA VAL A 50 -5.51 1.53 -11.00
C VAL A 50 -5.91 1.26 -9.57
N ASP A 51 -6.13 -0.02 -9.26
CA ASP A 51 -6.49 -0.49 -7.94
C ASP A 51 -5.39 -1.34 -7.31
N PHE A 52 -4.77 -0.84 -6.23
CA PHE A 52 -3.80 -1.51 -5.36
C PHE A 52 -4.38 -1.75 -3.96
N SER A 53 -5.70 -1.63 -3.80
CA SER A 53 -6.35 -1.66 -2.49
C SER A 53 -6.36 -3.05 -1.86
N ASN A 54 -6.70 -3.10 -0.56
CA ASN A 54 -6.95 -4.33 0.19
C ASN A 54 -5.82 -5.36 0.12
N SER A 55 -4.57 -4.89 -0.04
CA SER A 55 -3.42 -5.75 -0.26
C SER A 55 -2.47 -5.76 0.95
N ILE A 56 -1.61 -6.77 1.01
CA ILE A 56 -0.56 -6.91 2.03
C ILE A 56 0.80 -6.85 1.35
N TYR A 57 1.64 -5.89 1.74
CA TYR A 57 3.00 -5.72 1.23
C TYR A 57 3.99 -5.98 2.36
N VAL A 58 4.53 -7.19 2.42
CA VAL A 58 5.43 -7.64 3.49
C VAL A 58 6.82 -7.03 3.29
N GLY A 59 7.42 -7.28 2.13
CA GLY A 59 8.64 -6.63 1.69
C GLY A 59 8.40 -5.20 1.20
N GLY A 60 9.48 -4.44 1.03
CA GLY A 60 9.40 -3.08 0.48
C GLY A 60 8.81 -3.06 -0.93
N ILE A 61 7.97 -2.06 -1.21
CA ILE A 61 7.24 -1.94 -2.47
C ILE A 61 7.41 -0.56 -3.11
N GLY A 62 7.70 -0.54 -4.41
CA GLY A 62 7.86 0.68 -5.20
C GLY A 62 6.65 1.01 -6.08
N PHE A 63 6.20 2.25 -6.01
CA PHE A 63 5.18 2.89 -6.87
C PHE A 63 5.71 4.21 -7.48
N SER A 64 7.03 4.38 -7.49
CA SER A 64 7.70 5.61 -7.87
C SER A 64 7.79 5.79 -9.39
N ASN A 65 8.18 6.98 -9.83
CA ASN A 65 8.49 7.28 -11.24
C ASN A 65 7.33 6.99 -12.20
N SER A 66 6.08 7.14 -11.76
CA SER A 66 4.91 6.71 -12.51
C SER A 66 3.96 7.86 -12.84
N ALA A 67 3.19 7.70 -13.91
CA ALA A 67 2.13 8.62 -14.29
C ALA A 67 0.77 7.94 -14.09
N TYR A 68 -0.01 8.45 -13.14
CA TYR A 68 -1.36 8.00 -12.83
C TYR A 68 -2.35 9.01 -13.40
N ARG A 69 -2.95 8.70 -14.55
CA ARG A 69 -3.86 9.61 -15.25
C ARG A 69 -5.32 9.44 -14.84
N GLY A 70 -5.70 8.19 -14.54
CA GLY A 70 -6.94 7.89 -13.82
C GLY A 70 -6.72 7.81 -12.31
N LYS A 71 -7.77 7.43 -11.59
CA LYS A 71 -7.74 7.25 -10.14
C LYS A 71 -6.70 6.22 -9.72
N ALA A 72 -6.00 6.48 -8.62
CA ALA A 72 -5.03 5.57 -8.03
C ALA A 72 -5.44 5.18 -6.62
N ASN A 73 -5.91 3.95 -6.46
CA ASN A 73 -6.42 3.47 -5.18
C ASN A 73 -5.38 2.62 -4.44
N PHE A 74 -4.88 3.12 -3.31
CA PHE A 74 -3.97 2.45 -2.37
C PHE A 74 -4.62 2.20 -1.00
N SER A 75 -5.95 2.35 -0.92
CA SER A 75 -6.71 2.30 0.33
C SER A 75 -6.82 0.89 0.91
N GLY A 76 -7.10 0.79 2.20
CA GLY A 76 -7.33 -0.49 2.86
C GLY A 76 -6.14 -1.45 2.83
N SER A 77 -4.91 -1.01 2.55
CA SER A 77 -3.75 -1.92 2.44
C SER A 77 -2.91 -1.95 3.72
N ILE A 78 -2.13 -3.01 3.91
CA ILE A 78 -1.16 -3.14 5.01
C ILE A 78 0.24 -3.18 4.39
N TYR A 79 1.02 -2.13 4.65
CA TYR A 79 2.41 -2.01 4.20
C TYR A 79 3.34 -2.26 5.38
N GLN A 80 3.87 -3.47 5.44
CA GLN A 80 4.82 -3.88 6.47
C GLN A 80 6.21 -3.32 6.21
N GLY A 81 6.64 -3.35 4.94
CA GLY A 81 7.91 -2.77 4.48
C GLY A 81 7.78 -1.34 3.98
N GLN A 82 8.92 -0.76 3.61
CA GLN A 82 9.00 0.62 3.09
C GLN A 82 8.19 0.80 1.80
N VAL A 83 7.59 1.98 1.62
CA VAL A 83 6.78 2.33 0.45
C VAL A 83 7.35 3.53 -0.28
N GLY A 84 7.79 3.31 -1.52
CA GLY A 84 8.26 4.37 -2.41
C GLY A 84 7.14 4.92 -3.28
N LEU A 85 6.79 6.20 -3.16
CA LEU A 85 5.79 6.87 -4.00
C LEU A 85 6.36 8.05 -4.78
N SER A 86 7.66 8.35 -4.62
CA SER A 86 8.33 9.55 -5.13
C SER A 86 8.41 9.63 -6.66
N ASN A 87 8.62 10.85 -7.18
CA ASN A 87 8.74 11.15 -8.60
C ASN A 87 7.55 10.69 -9.46
N SER A 88 6.36 10.64 -8.89
CA SER A 88 5.14 10.28 -9.60
C SER A 88 4.22 11.49 -9.80
N THR A 89 3.44 11.48 -10.89
CA THR A 89 2.35 12.45 -11.10
C THR A 89 1.02 11.74 -10.97
N TYR A 90 0.15 12.27 -10.12
CA TYR A 90 -1.23 11.82 -9.93
C TYR A 90 -2.15 12.89 -10.49
N GLU A 91 -2.82 12.57 -11.59
CA GLU A 91 -3.67 13.51 -12.31
C GLU A 91 -5.13 13.47 -11.84
N ASP A 92 -5.54 12.43 -11.11
CA ASP A 92 -6.88 12.25 -10.57
C ASP A 92 -6.82 11.86 -9.07
N GLU A 93 -7.95 11.48 -8.48
CA GLU A 93 -8.11 11.05 -7.10
C GLU A 93 -7.08 9.97 -6.71
N THR A 94 -6.45 10.18 -5.55
CA THR A 94 -5.51 9.21 -4.97
C THR A 94 -5.91 8.94 -3.52
N ALA A 95 -6.14 7.68 -3.17
CA ALA A 95 -6.62 7.31 -1.85
C ALA A 95 -5.66 6.35 -1.14
N PHE A 96 -5.37 6.63 0.13
CA PHE A 96 -4.60 5.81 1.07
C PHE A 96 -5.39 5.52 2.36
N SER A 97 -6.63 6.01 2.44
CA SER A 97 -7.49 5.91 3.61
C SER A 97 -7.71 4.45 4.03
N GLY A 98 -7.87 4.20 5.34
CA GLY A 98 -8.06 2.84 5.87
C GLY A 98 -6.81 1.94 5.82
N SER A 99 -5.67 2.42 5.34
CA SER A 99 -4.41 1.66 5.27
C SER A 99 -3.57 1.74 6.55
N ILE A 100 -2.62 0.82 6.67
CA ILE A 100 -1.59 0.81 7.72
C ILE A 100 -0.21 0.81 7.07
N PHE A 101 0.61 1.81 7.38
CA PHE A 101 2.03 1.85 7.01
C PHE A 101 2.85 1.58 8.25
N ARG A 102 3.38 0.37 8.42
CA ARG A 102 4.19 0.03 9.61
C ARG A 102 5.58 0.63 9.51
N ASP A 103 6.18 0.59 8.33
CA ASP A 103 7.45 1.22 8.02
C ASP A 103 7.24 2.57 7.29
N GLU A 104 8.30 3.15 6.77
CA GLU A 104 8.32 4.47 6.15
C GLU A 104 7.59 4.53 4.80
N ILE A 105 6.84 5.63 4.59
CA ILE A 105 6.28 6.03 3.29
C ILE A 105 6.99 7.27 2.75
N TYR A 106 7.30 7.26 1.46
CA TYR A 106 8.08 8.30 0.79
C TYR A 106 7.37 8.90 -0.43
N CYS A 107 6.63 9.99 -0.24
CA CYS A 107 6.08 10.80 -1.33
C CYS A 107 7.10 11.80 -1.90
N GLY A 108 8.05 12.22 -1.07
CA GLY A 108 9.01 13.29 -1.37
C GLY A 108 10.41 12.81 -1.73
N GLN A 109 11.29 13.76 -2.03
CA GLN A 109 12.72 13.47 -2.17
C GLN A 109 13.27 12.89 -0.84
N SER A 110 13.82 11.68 -0.86
CA SER A 110 14.86 11.29 0.09
C SER A 110 16.20 11.79 -0.48
N THR A 111 17.03 12.39 0.36
CA THR A 111 18.23 13.17 0.01
C THR A 111 18.97 12.74 -1.28
N ASN A 112 19.15 13.71 -2.19
CA ASN A 112 20.12 13.79 -3.30
C ASN A 112 19.85 13.26 -4.72
N SER A 113 18.65 12.84 -5.12
CA SER A 113 18.38 12.66 -6.58
C SER A 113 16.93 12.49 -7.03
N GLY A 114 15.98 12.17 -6.17
CA GLY A 114 14.56 12.01 -6.56
C GLY A 114 13.82 13.35 -6.63
N SER A 115 12.71 13.45 -7.36
CA SER A 115 11.74 14.57 -7.25
C SER A 115 10.59 14.17 -6.32
N SER A 116 9.96 15.14 -5.65
CA SER A 116 8.71 14.88 -4.92
C SER A 116 7.58 14.56 -5.89
N SER A 117 6.65 13.73 -5.46
CA SER A 117 5.44 13.45 -6.24
C SER A 117 4.50 14.64 -6.26
N ARG A 118 3.67 14.71 -7.29
CA ARG A 118 2.76 15.81 -7.54
C ARG A 118 1.34 15.29 -7.72
N PHE A 119 0.41 15.86 -6.96
CA PHE A 119 -1.03 15.62 -7.09
C PHE A 119 -1.66 16.83 -7.77
N THR A 120 -2.25 16.71 -8.95
CA THR A 120 -2.58 17.89 -9.77
C THR A 120 -4.02 18.38 -9.60
N GLN A 121 -4.98 17.49 -9.31
CA GLN A 121 -6.40 17.84 -9.20
C GLN A 121 -6.90 17.99 -7.76
N CYS A 122 -6.43 17.15 -6.84
CA CYS A 122 -6.81 17.20 -5.44
C CYS A 122 -5.66 16.71 -4.54
N ALA A 123 -5.74 17.00 -3.25
CA ALA A 123 -4.83 16.41 -2.27
C ALA A 123 -5.16 14.91 -2.09
N PRO A 124 -4.15 14.04 -1.87
CA PRO A 124 -4.41 12.62 -1.63
C PRO A 124 -5.18 12.40 -0.33
N GLU A 125 -6.14 11.48 -0.36
CA GLU A 125 -6.99 11.17 0.78
C GLU A 125 -6.32 10.12 1.69
N PHE A 126 -5.88 10.54 2.87
CA PHE A 126 -5.43 9.62 3.93
C PHE A 126 -6.48 9.41 5.03
N TYR A 127 -7.55 10.21 5.02
CA TYR A 127 -8.68 10.05 5.94
C TYR A 127 -9.97 10.15 5.15
N ASN A 128 -10.74 9.08 5.15
CA ASN A 128 -12.05 9.04 4.53
C ASN A 128 -13.09 9.51 5.54
N GLU A 129 -13.58 10.74 5.36
CA GLU A 129 -14.56 11.35 6.25
C GLU A 129 -15.91 10.61 6.25
N THR A 130 -16.31 10.10 5.09
CA THR A 130 -17.60 9.42 4.88
C THR A 130 -17.68 8.13 5.70
N ASN A 131 -16.62 7.34 5.65
CA ASN A 131 -16.54 6.04 6.32
C ASN A 131 -15.84 6.12 7.68
N GLN A 132 -15.36 7.31 8.08
CA GLN A 132 -14.55 7.54 9.28
C GLN A 132 -13.31 6.62 9.35
N GLN A 133 -12.65 6.40 8.21
CA GLN A 133 -11.49 5.52 8.11
C GLN A 133 -10.20 6.35 8.02
N ASN A 134 -9.30 6.17 8.98
CA ASN A 134 -7.99 6.81 8.97
C ASN A 134 -6.89 5.89 8.43
N THR A 135 -5.80 6.49 7.98
CA THR A 135 -4.53 5.78 7.78
C THR A 135 -3.71 5.80 9.06
N LEU A 136 -3.10 4.67 9.41
CA LEU A 136 -2.21 4.56 10.58
C LEU A 136 -0.75 4.44 10.16
N PHE A 137 0.15 5.09 10.89
CA PHE A 137 1.58 5.15 10.58
C PHE A 137 2.45 4.59 11.72
N GLY A 138 3.46 3.79 11.40
CA GLY A 138 4.34 3.17 12.39
C GLY A 138 5.67 3.91 12.59
N SER A 139 6.20 4.52 11.54
CA SER A 139 7.46 5.29 11.58
C SER A 139 7.21 6.79 11.84
N HIS A 140 8.16 7.47 12.49
CA HIS A 140 8.18 8.93 12.61
C HIS A 140 8.93 9.60 11.45
N ASP A 141 9.64 8.82 10.64
CA ASP A 141 10.53 9.29 9.56
C ASP A 141 9.83 9.29 8.18
N ASN A 142 8.48 9.26 8.18
CA ASN A 142 7.69 9.36 6.95
C ASN A 142 7.92 10.68 6.22
N ASN A 143 7.94 10.63 4.90
CA ASN A 143 8.10 11.79 4.04
C ASN A 143 6.85 12.07 3.21
N PHE A 144 6.02 13.00 3.70
CA PHE A 144 4.82 13.48 3.00
C PHE A 144 5.07 14.74 2.15
N THR A 145 6.31 15.02 1.77
CA THR A 145 6.60 16.16 0.90
C THR A 145 6.05 15.90 -0.50
N ALA A 146 5.21 16.79 -1.00
CA ALA A 146 4.71 16.77 -2.37
C ALA A 146 5.12 18.06 -3.11
N GLU A 147 5.28 18.01 -4.43
CA GLU A 147 5.47 19.20 -5.25
C GLU A 147 4.21 20.08 -5.16
N ASN A 148 4.33 21.24 -4.53
CA ASN A 148 3.21 22.16 -4.28
C ASN A 148 3.20 23.41 -5.16
N GLY A 149 4.20 23.59 -6.04
CA GLY A 149 4.26 24.75 -6.94
C GLY A 149 3.18 24.73 -8.02
N ARG A 150 2.70 23.54 -8.40
CA ARG A 150 1.65 23.32 -9.41
C ARG A 150 0.67 22.20 -9.03
N GLY A 151 0.76 21.71 -7.79
CA GLY A 151 -0.02 20.58 -7.29
C GLY A 151 -0.52 20.84 -5.87
N PHE A 152 -1.36 19.95 -5.39
CA PHE A 152 -1.96 19.99 -4.06
C PHE A 152 -0.98 19.40 -3.03
N PRO A 153 -0.76 20.10 -1.90
CA PRO A 153 0.09 19.60 -0.84
C PRO A 153 -0.62 18.51 -0.02
N ILE A 154 0.17 17.73 0.72
CA ILE A 154 -0.34 16.89 1.80
C ILE A 154 -0.39 17.74 3.07
N TYR A 155 -1.61 18.05 3.53
CA TYR A 155 -1.81 18.80 4.77
C TYR A 155 -1.52 17.93 5.99
N ARG A 156 -0.77 18.47 6.96
CA ARG A 156 -0.29 17.73 8.13
C ARG A 156 -0.81 18.28 9.44
N ASN A 157 -0.99 17.39 10.41
CA ASN A 157 -1.31 17.71 11.79
C ASN A 157 -0.05 18.12 12.58
N LEU A 158 -0.20 18.42 13.88
CA LEU A 158 0.90 18.84 14.76
C LEU A 158 1.96 17.74 14.99
N GLU A 159 1.62 16.49 14.74
CA GLU A 159 2.51 15.33 14.83
C GLU A 159 3.25 15.05 13.52
N GLY A 160 3.00 15.85 12.47
CA GLY A 160 3.65 15.69 11.16
C GLY A 160 3.01 14.62 10.25
N LEU A 161 1.89 14.02 10.66
CA LEU A 161 1.12 13.06 9.87
C LEU A 161 0.05 13.77 9.01
N PRO A 162 -0.47 13.15 7.93
CA PRO A 162 -1.62 13.67 7.20
C PRO A 162 -2.82 13.95 8.13
N LEU A 163 -3.64 14.94 7.79
CA LEU A 163 -4.83 15.26 8.58
C LEU A 163 -5.76 14.04 8.71
N GLY A 164 -6.32 13.84 9.91
CA GLY A 164 -7.18 12.69 10.24
C GLY A 164 -6.44 11.39 10.54
N CYS A 165 -5.11 11.35 10.38
CA CYS A 165 -4.29 10.16 10.63
C CYS A 165 -3.66 10.15 12.03
N ALA A 166 -3.19 8.96 12.43
CA ALA A 166 -2.57 8.74 13.73
C ALA A 166 -1.42 7.72 13.66
N PHE A 167 -0.58 7.68 14.69
CA PHE A 167 0.42 6.64 14.82
C PHE A 167 -0.17 5.30 15.29
N LEU A 168 0.47 4.20 14.91
CA LEU A 168 0.23 2.88 15.47
C LEU A 168 0.58 2.86 16.97
N THR A 169 -0.34 2.35 17.78
CA THR A 169 -0.08 2.10 19.19
C THR A 169 0.92 0.95 19.39
N PRO A 170 1.59 0.84 20.55
CA PRO A 170 2.44 -0.31 20.86
C PRO A 170 1.69 -1.65 20.77
N ALA A 171 0.40 -1.67 21.11
CA ALA A 171 -0.44 -2.86 20.99
C ALA A 171 -0.68 -3.25 19.53
N HIS A 172 -0.91 -2.27 18.64
CA HIS A 172 -1.04 -2.51 17.21
C HIS A 172 0.26 -3.08 16.63
N LYS A 173 1.41 -2.47 16.93
CA LYS A 173 2.71 -2.96 16.47
C LYS A 173 2.96 -4.40 16.91
N LYS A 174 2.70 -4.71 18.19
CA LYS A 174 2.82 -6.07 18.74
C LYS A 174 1.90 -7.08 18.07
N TYR A 175 0.68 -6.69 17.69
CA TYR A 175 -0.23 -7.57 16.95
C TYR A 175 0.31 -7.86 15.55
N LEU A 176 0.71 -6.81 14.81
CA LEU A 176 1.31 -6.95 13.49
C LEU A 176 2.55 -7.86 13.53
N ASP A 177 3.44 -7.66 14.50
CA ASP A 177 4.67 -8.48 14.63
C ASP A 177 4.33 -9.97 14.79
N LYS A 178 3.33 -10.31 15.60
CA LYS A 178 2.89 -11.70 15.76
C LYS A 178 2.26 -12.27 14.50
N MET A 179 1.41 -11.49 13.84
CA MET A 179 0.74 -11.93 12.61
C MET A 179 1.76 -12.20 11.51
N PHE A 180 2.65 -11.24 11.25
CA PHE A 180 3.67 -11.39 10.22
C PHE A 180 4.67 -12.50 10.54
N GLN A 181 5.05 -12.69 11.81
CA GLN A 181 5.87 -13.83 12.21
C GLN A 181 5.18 -15.17 11.88
N ALA A 182 3.89 -15.32 12.22
CA ALA A 182 3.15 -16.55 11.94
C ALA A 182 2.99 -16.80 10.42
N MET A 183 2.78 -15.74 9.64
CA MET A 183 2.64 -15.84 8.20
C MET A 183 3.99 -16.12 7.51
N GLU A 184 5.09 -15.52 7.97
CA GLU A 184 6.46 -15.80 7.50
C GLU A 184 6.83 -17.27 7.72
N GLU A 185 6.56 -17.82 8.91
CA GLU A 185 6.77 -19.24 9.20
C GLU A 185 5.99 -20.19 8.27
N ILE A 186 4.84 -19.77 7.75
CA ILE A 186 4.07 -20.53 6.77
C ILE A 186 4.68 -20.37 5.39
N SER A 187 5.04 -19.14 5.00
CA SER A 187 5.69 -18.83 3.73
C SER A 187 6.99 -19.62 3.54
N ASP A 188 7.86 -19.67 4.56
CA ASP A 188 9.11 -20.44 4.52
C ASP A 188 8.85 -21.93 4.29
N LYS A 189 7.80 -22.48 4.91
CA LYS A 189 7.41 -23.88 4.72
C LYS A 189 6.89 -24.14 3.31
N ILE A 190 6.27 -23.15 2.65
CA ILE A 190 5.82 -23.26 1.24
C ILE A 190 7.02 -23.30 0.26
N HIS A 191 8.16 -22.69 0.60
CA HIS A 191 9.36 -22.76 -0.24
C HIS A 191 10.17 -24.04 -0.06
N ALA A 192 10.05 -24.72 1.08
CA ALA A 192 10.73 -25.97 1.33
C ALA A 192 10.20 -27.10 0.41
N PRO A 193 10.97 -28.15 0.07
CA PRO A 193 10.44 -29.29 -0.69
C PRO A 193 9.37 -30.06 0.09
N HIS A 194 8.15 -30.17 -0.43
CA HIS A 194 7.05 -30.98 0.14
C HIS A 194 6.03 -31.41 -0.92
N THR A 195 5.00 -32.14 -0.50
CA THR A 195 3.94 -32.67 -1.38
C THR A 195 2.95 -31.57 -1.78
N PRO A 196 2.29 -31.67 -2.96
CA PRO A 196 1.26 -30.72 -3.38
C PRO A 196 0.12 -30.52 -2.36
N ASP A 197 -0.30 -31.61 -1.68
CA ASP A 197 -1.33 -31.54 -0.63
C ASP A 197 -0.88 -30.66 0.54
N LYS A 198 0.41 -30.73 0.90
CA LYS A 198 0.97 -29.90 1.97
C LYS A 198 1.07 -28.44 1.54
N THR A 199 1.39 -28.17 0.28
CA THR A 199 1.38 -26.81 -0.28
C THR A 199 -0.01 -26.22 -0.17
N LYS A 200 -1.04 -26.97 -0.57
CA LYS A 200 -2.44 -26.52 -0.49
C LYS A 200 -2.86 -26.20 0.96
N GLU A 201 -2.55 -27.08 1.91
CA GLU A 201 -2.84 -26.86 3.34
C GLU A 201 -2.18 -25.57 3.87
N LEU A 202 -0.92 -25.34 3.51
CA LEU A 202 -0.18 -24.15 3.94
C LEU A 202 -0.73 -22.87 3.29
N SER A 203 -1.08 -22.90 2.00
CA SER A 203 -1.71 -21.77 1.31
C SER A 203 -3.07 -21.41 1.90
N GLU A 204 -3.89 -22.40 2.27
CA GLU A 204 -5.18 -22.16 2.94
C GLU A 204 -5.00 -21.51 4.32
N LYS A 205 -3.99 -21.94 5.09
CA LYS A 205 -3.63 -21.31 6.37
C LYS A 205 -3.16 -19.87 6.18
N LEU A 206 -2.32 -19.63 5.18
CA LEU A 206 -1.83 -18.28 4.86
C LEU A 206 -3.00 -17.35 4.51
N ARG A 207 -3.90 -17.82 3.64
CA ARG A 207 -5.12 -17.09 3.28
C ARG A 207 -6.01 -16.77 4.50
N SER A 208 -6.13 -17.71 5.44
CA SER A 208 -6.90 -17.46 6.67
C SER A 208 -6.27 -16.37 7.53
N LEU A 209 -4.94 -16.31 7.65
CA LEU A 209 -4.25 -15.25 8.39
C LEU A 209 -4.34 -13.91 7.66
N THR A 210 -4.26 -13.91 6.33
CA THR A 210 -4.50 -12.73 5.49
C THR A 210 -5.91 -12.17 5.73
N GLN A 211 -6.94 -13.03 5.79
CA GLN A 211 -8.29 -12.59 6.11
C GLN A 211 -8.38 -12.00 7.53
N GLU A 212 -7.79 -12.67 8.53
CA GLU A 212 -7.80 -12.20 9.91
C GLU A 212 -7.15 -10.81 10.07
N ILE A 213 -5.99 -10.60 9.44
CA ILE A 213 -5.28 -9.32 9.54
C ILE A 213 -6.02 -8.20 8.79
N HIS A 214 -6.72 -8.49 7.70
CA HIS A 214 -7.59 -7.53 7.02
C HIS A 214 -8.78 -7.10 7.88
N GLU A 215 -9.49 -8.05 8.50
CA GLU A 215 -10.58 -7.74 9.43
C GLU A 215 -10.09 -6.95 10.64
N TRP A 216 -8.91 -7.27 11.15
CA TRP A 216 -8.29 -6.51 12.23
C TRP A 216 -7.95 -5.09 11.79
N ARG A 217 -7.33 -4.92 10.60
CA ARG A 217 -7.01 -3.60 10.02
C ARG A 217 -8.26 -2.74 9.97
N GLU A 218 -9.35 -3.22 9.38
CA GLU A 218 -10.61 -2.44 9.27
C GLU A 218 -11.11 -1.95 10.63
N LYS A 219 -11.04 -2.82 11.65
CA LYS A 219 -11.47 -2.47 13.01
C LYS A 219 -10.61 -1.36 13.62
N VAL A 220 -9.30 -1.38 13.40
CA VAL A 220 -8.39 -0.40 14.01
C VAL A 220 -8.27 0.91 13.21
N THR A 221 -8.53 0.87 11.89
CA THR A 221 -8.51 2.07 11.03
C THR A 221 -9.87 2.77 10.98
N THR A 222 -10.95 2.11 11.38
CA THR A 222 -12.23 2.78 11.62
C THR A 222 -12.13 3.58 12.92
N ALA A 223 -12.06 4.90 12.82
CA ALA A 223 -11.96 5.79 13.97
C ALA A 223 -13.23 5.64 14.83
N GLN A 224 -13.08 5.08 16.05
CA GLN A 224 -14.14 5.21 17.05
C GLN A 224 -14.27 6.70 17.36
N ARG A 225 -15.47 7.28 17.18
CA ARG A 225 -15.76 8.65 17.57
C ARG A 225 -15.31 8.89 19.01
N THR A 226 -14.17 9.53 19.21
CA THR A 226 -13.91 10.27 20.44
C THR A 226 -14.88 11.46 20.40
N ARG A 227 -16.04 11.27 21.04
CA ARG A 227 -16.97 12.35 21.38
C ARG A 227 -16.31 13.34 22.32
#